data_AF-X1H7T0-F1
#
_entry.id   AF-X1H7T0-F1
#
_cell.length_a   1.000
_cell.length_b   1.000
_cell.length_c   1.000
_cell.angle_alpha   90.00
_cell.angle_beta   90.00
_cell.angle_gamma   90.00
#
_symmetry.space_group_name_H-M   'P 1'
#
loop_
_entity.id
_entity.type
_entity.pdbx_description
1 polymer ?
#
loop_
_entity_poly.entity_id
_entity_poly.type
_entity_poly.pdbx_seq_one_letter_code
_entity_poly.pdbx_strand_id
1 'polypeptide(L)'
;MKKWIIVFYVVFFLSPGTFSQSESVDLGNNLSNLYRLSDAKTRSISPENFTGEKGKGGMATLEEGSAAAVARELGQGWKVNPYVNIASNSTFVLAEIVGPGAIQHIWM
;
A
#
# COMPACT_ATOMS: atom_id res chain seq x y z
N MET A 1 -46.00 -28.98 -16.94
CA MET A 1 -45.46 -27.70 -17.47
C MET A 1 -45.59 -26.55 -16.48
N LYS A 2 -46.79 -26.21 -15.96
CA LYS A 2 -46.99 -25.08 -15.01
C LYS A 2 -46.19 -25.17 -13.69
N LYS A 3 -46.01 -26.38 -13.13
CA LYS A 3 -45.22 -26.59 -11.89
C LYS A 3 -43.73 -26.25 -12.06
N TRP A 4 -43.17 -26.47 -13.25
CA TRP A 4 -41.76 -26.20 -13.55
C TRP A 4 -41.51 -24.70 -13.78
N ILE A 5 -42.50 -23.99 -14.34
CA ILE A 5 -42.48 -22.53 -14.49
C ILE A 5 -42.44 -21.84 -13.11
N ILE A 6 -43.25 -22.31 -12.15
CA ILE A 6 -43.26 -21.75 -10.79
C ILE A 6 -41.92 -21.98 -10.08
N VAL A 7 -41.34 -23.17 -10.21
CA VAL A 7 -40.01 -23.47 -9.65
C VAL A 7 -38.94 -22.58 -10.29
N PHE A 8 -39.00 -22.34 -11.59
CA PHE A 8 -38.09 -21.43 -12.29
C PHE A 8 -38.20 -19.99 -11.80
N TYR A 9 -39.43 -19.49 -11.61
CA TYR A 9 -39.67 -18.16 -11.04
C TYR A 9 -39.20 -18.06 -9.59
N VAL A 10 -39.43 -19.08 -8.76
CA VAL A 10 -38.96 -19.08 -7.37
C VAL A 10 -37.44 -19.06 -7.31
N VAL A 11 -36.73 -19.85 -8.13
CA VAL A 11 -35.26 -19.85 -8.18
C VAL A 11 -34.69 -18.54 -8.72
N PHE A 12 -35.36 -17.92 -9.70
CA PHE A 12 -34.94 -16.64 -10.28
C PHE A 12 -35.16 -15.44 -9.32
N PHE A 13 -36.17 -15.51 -8.44
CA PHE A 13 -36.43 -14.48 -7.43
C PHE A 13 -35.70 -14.73 -6.08
N LEU A 14 -35.14 -15.92 -5.87
CA LEU A 14 -34.37 -16.27 -4.67
C LEU A 14 -32.86 -16.14 -4.82
N SER A 15 -32.33 -15.76 -5.98
CA SER A 15 -30.91 -15.39 -6.08
C SER A 15 -30.67 -14.15 -5.22
N PRO A 16 -29.95 -14.25 -4.08
CA PRO A 16 -29.58 -13.07 -3.35
C PRO A 16 -28.66 -12.28 -4.28
N GLY A 17 -29.05 -11.07 -4.63
CA GLY A 17 -28.12 -10.08 -5.15
C GLY A 17 -27.12 -9.79 -4.04
N THR A 18 -26.10 -10.64 -3.90
CA THR A 18 -24.95 -10.35 -3.06
C THR A 18 -24.24 -9.20 -3.74
N PHE A 19 -24.58 -7.98 -3.33
CA PHE A 19 -23.73 -6.83 -3.59
C PHE A 19 -22.41 -7.14 -2.90
N SER A 20 -21.39 -7.49 -3.69
CA SER A 20 -20.02 -7.43 -3.22
C SER A 20 -19.82 -6.01 -2.68
N GLN A 21 -19.49 -5.86 -1.40
CA GLN A 21 -18.98 -4.59 -0.92
C GLN A 21 -17.78 -4.27 -1.81
N SER A 22 -17.80 -3.14 -2.51
CA SER A 22 -16.65 -2.74 -3.31
C SER A 22 -15.47 -2.60 -2.35
N GLU A 23 -14.38 -3.33 -2.58
CA GLU A 23 -13.11 -3.05 -1.94
C GLU A 23 -12.62 -1.67 -2.43
N SER A 24 -13.17 -0.62 -1.85
CA SER A 24 -12.65 0.72 -2.04
C SER A 24 -11.56 0.91 -0.99
N VAL A 25 -10.33 1.15 -1.46
CA VAL A 25 -9.33 1.83 -0.64
C VAL A 25 -10.00 3.13 -0.17
N ASP A 26 -10.31 3.24 1.12
CA ASP A 26 -11.05 4.38 1.66
C ASP A 26 -10.16 5.62 1.61
N LEU A 27 -10.25 6.35 0.49
CA LEU A 27 -9.62 7.66 0.29
C LEU A 27 -10.23 8.74 1.22
N GLY A 28 -11.37 8.45 1.84
CA GLY A 28 -12.15 9.37 2.65
C GLY A 28 -11.91 9.24 4.15
N ASN A 29 -10.76 8.72 4.60
CA ASN A 29 -10.42 8.64 6.02
C ASN A 29 -10.53 10.03 6.69
N ASN A 30 -11.41 10.12 7.68
CA ASN A 30 -11.67 11.30 8.49
C ASN A 30 -12.04 10.89 9.93
N LEU A 31 -12.25 11.86 10.81
CA LEU A 31 -12.53 11.56 12.22
C LEU A 31 -13.86 10.80 12.43
N SER A 32 -14.84 10.94 11.53
CA SER A 32 -16.15 10.29 11.66
C SER A 32 -16.16 8.81 11.27
N ASN A 33 -15.16 8.32 10.53
CA ASN A 33 -15.04 6.93 10.07
C ASN A 33 -13.76 6.22 10.55
N LEU A 34 -12.94 6.84 11.41
CA LEU A 34 -11.65 6.28 11.89
C LEU A 34 -11.77 4.90 12.54
N TYR A 35 -12.94 4.56 13.11
CA TYR A 35 -13.18 3.27 13.75
C TYR A 35 -13.40 2.10 12.77
N ARG A 36 -13.53 2.38 11.46
CA ARG A 36 -13.78 1.34 10.45
C ARG A 36 -12.48 0.61 10.09
N LEU A 37 -12.58 -0.70 9.97
CA LEU A 37 -11.48 -1.52 9.47
C LEU A 37 -11.46 -1.48 7.94
N SER A 38 -10.26 -1.56 7.37
CA SER A 38 -10.02 -1.60 5.94
C SER A 38 -9.12 -2.78 5.61
N ASP A 39 -9.42 -3.48 4.52
CA ASP A 39 -8.58 -4.56 4.00
C ASP A 39 -7.34 -4.05 3.25
N ALA A 40 -7.26 -2.74 3.03
CA ALA A 40 -6.16 -2.06 2.35
C ALA A 40 -4.80 -2.40 2.98
N LYS A 41 -3.79 -2.49 2.13
CA LYS A 41 -2.42 -2.82 2.54
C LYS A 41 -1.54 -1.59 2.46
N THR A 42 -1.18 -1.04 3.61
CA THR A 42 -0.25 0.10 3.68
C THR A 42 1.16 -0.33 3.28
N ARG A 43 1.82 0.53 2.50
CA ARG A 43 3.22 0.40 2.09
C ARG A 43 3.91 1.74 2.35
N SER A 44 5.21 1.71 2.60
CA SER A 44 6.01 2.92 2.82
C SER A 44 7.23 2.86 1.92
N ILE A 45 7.28 3.77 0.96
CA ILE A 45 8.40 3.93 0.05
C ILE A 45 9.33 4.98 0.63
N SER A 46 10.62 4.68 0.66
CA SER A 46 11.64 5.59 1.19
C SER A 46 12.98 5.34 0.50
N PRO A 47 14.01 6.16 0.76
CA PRO A 47 15.36 5.93 0.26
C PRO A 47 16.00 4.57 0.65
N GLU A 48 15.37 3.80 1.55
CA GLU A 48 15.81 2.46 1.96
C GLU A 48 14.90 1.34 1.46
N ASN A 49 13.79 1.69 0.82
CA ASN A 49 12.75 0.76 0.41
C ASN A 49 11.99 1.31 -0.80
N PHE A 50 12.61 1.35 -1.97
CA PHE A 50 12.01 1.92 -3.18
C PHE A 50 10.79 1.13 -3.69
N THR A 51 10.71 -0.17 -3.37
CA THR A 51 9.57 -1.03 -3.75
C THR A 51 8.42 -0.94 -2.75
N GLY A 52 8.66 -0.39 -1.55
CA GLY A 52 7.67 -0.32 -0.48
C GLY A 52 7.35 -1.66 0.17
N GLU A 53 8.12 -2.72 -0.12
CA GLU A 53 7.91 -4.07 0.39
C GLU A 53 7.77 -4.13 1.91
N LYS A 54 6.92 -5.07 2.38
CA LYS A 54 6.65 -5.24 3.81
C LYS A 54 7.93 -5.63 4.55
N GLY A 55 8.24 -4.91 5.63
CA GLY A 55 9.40 -5.21 6.48
C GLY A 55 10.75 -4.77 5.89
N LYS A 56 10.75 -4.03 4.78
CA LYS A 56 12.00 -3.55 4.15
C LYS A 56 12.43 -2.14 4.58
N GLY A 57 11.67 -1.47 5.44
CA GLY A 57 12.10 -0.21 6.04
C GLY A 57 13.27 -0.42 7.01
N GLY A 58 14.25 0.48 7.00
CA GLY A 58 15.43 0.41 7.88
C GLY A 58 16.36 -0.78 7.58
N MET A 59 16.27 -1.40 6.40
CA MET A 59 17.09 -2.55 6.05
C MET A 59 18.43 -2.18 5.39
N ALA A 60 18.72 -0.89 5.17
CA ALA A 60 20.01 -0.47 4.65
C ALA A 60 21.13 -0.81 5.65
N THR A 61 22.24 -1.34 5.15
CA THR A 61 23.42 -1.64 5.96
C THR A 61 24.35 -0.45 6.05
N LEU A 62 25.34 -0.53 6.95
CA LEU A 62 26.38 0.50 7.08
C LEU A 62 27.30 0.54 5.87
N GLU A 63 27.43 -0.55 5.10
CA GLU A 63 28.22 -0.53 3.86
C GLU A 63 27.52 0.24 2.72
N GLU A 64 26.19 0.23 2.71
CA GLU A 64 25.40 0.74 1.57
C GLU A 64 24.77 2.12 1.83
N GLY A 65 24.53 2.49 3.10
CA GLY A 65 23.71 3.66 3.41
C GLY A 65 24.46 4.99 3.44
N SER A 66 23.80 6.04 2.93
CA SER A 66 24.37 7.40 2.82
C SER A 66 24.71 8.07 4.16
N ALA A 67 24.08 7.65 5.26
CA ALA A 67 24.33 8.19 6.60
C ALA A 67 25.05 7.19 7.52
N ALA A 68 25.75 6.20 6.96
CA ALA A 68 26.42 5.14 7.72
C ALA A 68 27.36 5.66 8.82
N ALA A 69 28.12 6.73 8.57
CA ALA A 69 29.03 7.29 9.58
C ALA A 69 28.31 7.77 10.84
N VAL A 70 27.11 8.34 10.69
CA VAL A 70 26.29 8.82 11.81
C VAL A 70 25.51 7.66 12.44
N ALA A 71 25.09 6.69 11.63
CA ALA A 71 24.38 5.50 12.08
C ALA A 71 25.30 4.37 12.60
N ARG A 72 26.62 4.57 12.67
CA ARG A 72 27.63 3.52 12.93
C ARG A 72 27.40 2.71 14.22
N GLU A 73 26.78 3.31 15.23
CA GLU A 73 26.51 2.69 16.54
C GLU A 73 25.12 2.02 16.59
N LEU A 74 24.29 2.26 15.58
CA LEU A 74 22.89 1.81 15.49
C LEU A 74 22.71 0.72 14.43
N GLY A 75 23.25 0.95 13.23
CA GLY A 75 23.26 0.00 12.13
C GLY A 75 21.88 -0.33 11.55
N GLN A 76 21.79 -1.50 10.91
CA GLN A 76 20.57 -1.99 10.28
C GLN A 76 19.43 -2.11 11.31
N GLY A 77 18.22 -1.76 10.91
CA GLY A 77 17.05 -1.56 11.78
C GLY A 77 16.79 -0.08 12.09
N TRP A 78 17.79 0.79 11.91
CA TRP A 78 17.66 2.24 11.98
C TRP A 78 17.69 2.90 10.60
N LYS A 79 17.51 4.22 10.55
CA LYS A 79 17.53 5.02 9.31
C LYS A 79 18.96 5.25 8.82
N VAL A 80 19.61 4.23 8.27
CA VAL A 80 21.00 4.28 7.80
C VAL A 80 21.12 5.03 6.46
N ASN A 81 20.06 5.06 5.66
CA ASN A 81 20.01 5.76 4.37
C ASN A 81 18.77 6.69 4.27
N PRO A 82 18.88 7.95 4.70
CA PRO A 82 17.75 8.88 4.78
C PRO A 82 17.39 9.61 3.49
N TYR A 83 18.27 9.64 2.48
CA TYR A 83 18.07 10.37 1.23
C TYR A 83 18.71 9.65 0.04
N VAL A 84 18.38 10.11 -1.17
CA VAL A 84 19.05 9.72 -2.41
C VAL A 84 19.84 10.90 -2.97
N ASN A 85 21.03 10.64 -3.49
CA ASN A 85 21.82 11.65 -4.19
C ASN A 85 21.43 11.63 -5.67
N ILE A 86 20.84 12.74 -6.15
CA ILE A 86 20.43 12.90 -7.55
C ILE A 86 21.47 13.81 -8.23
N ALA A 87 22.11 13.31 -9.29
CA ALA A 87 23.10 14.08 -10.03
C ALA A 87 22.45 15.26 -10.78
N SER A 88 23.24 16.30 -11.04
CA SER A 88 22.77 17.46 -11.82
C SER A 88 22.25 17.01 -13.19
N ASN A 89 21.11 17.56 -13.61
CA ASN A 89 20.43 17.26 -14.88
C ASN A 89 20.06 15.77 -15.07
N SER A 90 19.82 15.03 -13.99
CA SER A 90 19.35 13.65 -14.04
C SER A 90 17.93 13.49 -13.49
N THR A 91 17.25 12.42 -13.91
CA THR A 91 15.95 12.01 -13.37
C THR A 91 16.14 10.73 -12.58
N PHE A 92 15.61 10.70 -11.35
CA PHE A 92 15.59 9.52 -10.51
C PHE A 92 14.14 9.07 -10.32
N VAL A 93 13.88 7.79 -10.60
CA VAL A 93 12.57 7.17 -10.35
C VAL A 93 12.49 6.81 -8.88
N LEU A 94 11.76 7.62 -8.10
CA LEU A 94 11.62 7.42 -6.65
C LEU A 94 10.79 6.17 -6.30
N ALA A 95 9.75 5.90 -7.09
CA ALA A 95 8.80 4.82 -6.85
C ALA A 95 8.23 4.35 -8.19
N GLU A 96 8.21 3.03 -8.40
CA GLU A 96 7.48 2.37 -9.47
C GLU A 96 6.52 1.37 -8.83
N ILE A 97 5.22 1.66 -8.91
CA ILE A 97 4.18 0.91 -8.20
C ILE A 97 3.34 0.15 -9.22
N VAL A 98 3.23 -1.17 -9.04
CA VAL A 98 2.45 -2.04 -9.90
C VAL A 98 1.07 -2.29 -9.28
N GLY A 99 0.02 -2.12 -10.09
CA GLY A 99 -1.37 -2.36 -9.68
C GLY A 99 -2.06 -1.12 -9.09
N PRO A 100 -3.33 -1.27 -8.69
CA PRO A 100 -4.11 -0.16 -8.14
C PRO A 100 -3.61 0.23 -6.74
N GLY A 101 -3.64 1.52 -6.45
CA GLY A 101 -3.28 2.05 -5.15
C GLY A 101 -3.60 3.53 -5.01
N ALA A 102 -3.35 4.06 -3.81
CA ALA A 102 -3.57 5.46 -3.47
C ALA A 102 -2.39 6.01 -2.69
N ILE A 103 -1.94 7.21 -3.06
CA ILE A 103 -0.95 7.95 -2.30
C ILE A 103 -1.69 8.75 -1.24
N GLN A 104 -1.52 8.37 0.03
CA GLN A 104 -2.17 9.04 1.17
C GLN A 104 -1.34 10.19 1.74
N HIS A 105 -0.02 10.13 1.61
CA HIS A 105 0.90 11.11 2.18
C HIS A 105 2.24 11.09 1.43
N ILE A 106 2.75 12.28 1.11
CA ILE A 106 4.12 12.49 0.62
C ILE A 106 4.77 13.53 1.53
N TRP A 107 5.99 13.23 1.96
CA TRP A 107 6.90 14.19 2.58
C TRP A 107 8.25 14.02 1.90
N MET A 108 8.84 15.15 1.49
CA MET A 108 10.11 15.24 0.75
C MET A 108 10.90 16.44 1.23
#